data_AF-A0A257GY20-F1
#
_entry.id   AF-A0A257GY20-F1
#
_cell.length_a   1.000
_cell.length_b   1.000
_cell.length_c   1.000
_cell.angle_alpha   90.00
_cell.angle_beta   90.00
_cell.angle_gamma   90.00
#
_symmetry.space_group_name_H-M   'P 1'
#
loop_
_entity.id
_entity.type
_entity.pdbx_description
1 polymer ?
#
loop_
_entity_poly.entity_id
_entity_poly.type
_entity_poly.pdbx_seq_one_letter_code
_entity_poly.pdbx_strand_id
1 'polypeptide(L)'
;MNFDNLNLWDTLSDVFAKHGPAVAAAAQTYSPNDFSIRFFLQLAIIMLACRVVGWFGSKFLGQPQVVGEMIAGVTLGPSLLGLFFPDIQAAIFPKEMKNVLYTGAQLGVGLYMFLVGTTLQLDHFKTKARSAISVSAAGILVPFFIAFLIAPYLVNIPGLFALGISQANATLFMGACIALTAFPMLARIINERGLANTSLGTLSLTAGAFDDA
;
A
#
# COMPACT_ATOMS: atom_id res chain seq x y z
N MET A 1 -32.24 -33.74 -8.98
CA MET A 1 -30.87 -33.23 -8.74
C MET A 1 -30.81 -32.84 -7.27
N ASN A 2 -30.03 -33.60 -6.49
CA ASN A 2 -29.95 -33.45 -5.03
C ASN A 2 -29.08 -32.23 -4.70
N PHE A 3 -29.64 -31.25 -3.99
CA PHE A 3 -28.95 -30.01 -3.60
C PHE A 3 -28.36 -30.06 -2.17
N ASP A 4 -28.33 -31.24 -1.54
CA ASP A 4 -28.06 -31.38 -0.10
C ASP A 4 -26.58 -31.51 0.30
N ASN A 5 -25.63 -31.32 -0.63
CA ASN A 5 -24.19 -31.46 -0.36
C ASN A 5 -23.34 -30.30 -0.91
N LEU A 6 -23.87 -29.07 -0.92
CA LEU A 6 -23.06 -27.87 -1.14
C LEU A 6 -22.35 -27.47 0.16
N ASN A 7 -21.35 -28.26 0.55
CA ASN A 7 -20.40 -27.83 1.56
C ASN A 7 -19.63 -26.63 1.01
N LEU A 8 -19.93 -25.44 1.54
CA LEU A 8 -19.22 -24.20 1.23
C LEU A 8 -17.70 -24.38 1.37
N TRP A 9 -17.28 -25.19 2.34
CA TRP A 9 -15.87 -25.53 2.58
C TRP A 9 -15.24 -26.34 1.44
N ASP A 10 -15.96 -27.32 0.90
CA ASP A 10 -15.48 -28.11 -0.24
C ASP A 10 -15.41 -27.23 -1.49
N THR A 11 -16.39 -26.34 -1.68
CA THR A 11 -16.40 -25.41 -2.82
C THR A 11 -15.28 -24.37 -2.72
N LEU A 12 -15.03 -23.82 -1.53
CA LEU A 12 -13.91 -22.92 -1.28
C LEU A 12 -12.58 -23.67 -1.49
N SER A 13 -12.44 -24.90 -0.98
CA SER A 13 -11.22 -25.69 -1.17
C SER A 13 -10.97 -26.05 -2.63
N ASP A 14 -12.02 -26.30 -3.41
CA ASP A 14 -11.94 -26.62 -4.83
C ASP A 14 -11.55 -25.38 -5.64
N VAL A 15 -12.10 -24.20 -5.32
CA VAL A 15 -11.66 -22.92 -5.90
C VAL A 15 -10.17 -22.63 -5.62
N PHE A 16 -9.65 -23.08 -4.48
CA PHE A 16 -8.21 -22.99 -4.16
C PHE A 16 -7.38 -24.15 -4.73
N ALA A 17 -8.01 -25.22 -5.23
CA ALA A 17 -7.33 -26.36 -5.84
C ALA A 17 -6.75 -26.00 -7.23
N LYS A 18 -5.91 -26.89 -7.75
CA LYS A 18 -5.26 -26.72 -9.06
C LYS A 18 -6.15 -27.35 -10.13
N HIS A 19 -6.65 -26.58 -11.08
CA HIS A 19 -7.43 -27.10 -12.19
C HIS A 19 -6.60 -27.13 -13.48
N GLY A 20 -5.93 -28.26 -13.71
CA GLY A 20 -5.25 -28.52 -14.98
C GLY A 20 -5.13 -30.02 -15.23
N PRO A 21 -5.13 -30.48 -16.49
CA PRO A 21 -4.98 -31.90 -16.81
C PRO A 21 -3.65 -32.41 -16.22
N ALA A 22 -3.73 -33.51 -15.48
CA ALA A 22 -2.58 -34.13 -14.83
C ALA A 22 -1.63 -34.72 -15.88
N VAL A 23 -0.68 -33.91 -16.36
CA VAL A 23 0.46 -34.38 -17.14
C VAL A 23 1.60 -34.67 -16.17
N ALA A 24 2.13 -35.89 -16.25
CA ALA A 24 3.19 -36.38 -15.39
C ALA A 24 4.47 -35.53 -15.51
N ALA A 25 5.01 -35.13 -14.36
CA ALA A 25 6.37 -34.65 -14.14
C ALA A 25 6.90 -33.56 -15.11
N ALA A 26 6.42 -32.33 -14.95
CA ALA A 26 7.12 -31.12 -15.38
C ALA A 26 6.79 -29.99 -14.40
N ALA A 27 7.69 -28.99 -14.28
CA ALA A 27 7.57 -27.83 -13.39
C ALA A 27 6.12 -27.33 -13.26
N GLN A 28 5.70 -27.01 -12.03
CA GLN A 28 4.34 -26.58 -11.70
C GLN A 28 3.90 -25.40 -12.58
N THR A 29 3.22 -25.70 -13.68
CA THR A 29 2.82 -24.72 -14.68
C THR A 29 1.34 -24.45 -14.46
N TYR A 30 1.04 -23.37 -13.77
CA TYR A 30 -0.32 -22.83 -13.71
C TYR A 30 -0.77 -22.47 -15.12
N SER A 31 -1.97 -22.88 -15.49
CA SER A 31 -2.58 -22.42 -16.75
C SER A 31 -2.81 -20.90 -16.66
N PRO A 32 -2.73 -20.14 -17.77
CA PRO A 32 -3.10 -18.72 -17.77
C PRO A 32 -4.47 -18.45 -17.14
N ASN A 33 -5.42 -19.38 -17.28
CA ASN A 33 -6.74 -19.29 -16.66
C ASN A 33 -6.70 -19.36 -15.12
N ASP A 34 -5.81 -20.18 -14.55
CA ASP A 34 -5.64 -20.30 -13.09
C ASP A 34 -5.11 -19.01 -12.48
N PHE A 35 -4.19 -18.33 -13.19
CA PHE A 35 -3.69 -17.02 -12.78
C PHE A 35 -4.81 -15.98 -12.78
N SER A 36 -5.66 -15.94 -13.82
CA SER A 36 -6.77 -15.00 -13.90
C SER A 36 -7.77 -15.20 -12.76
N ILE A 37 -8.21 -16.44 -12.52
CA ILE A 37 -9.18 -16.75 -11.45
C ILE A 37 -8.63 -16.33 -10.09
N ARG A 38 -7.38 -16.71 -9.78
CA ARG A 38 -6.72 -16.36 -8.52
C ARG A 38 -6.53 -14.85 -8.37
N PHE A 39 -6.16 -14.15 -9.44
CA PHE A 39 -5.99 -12.70 -9.42
C PHE A 39 -7.31 -11.98 -9.09
N PHE A 40 -8.41 -12.32 -9.76
CA PHE A 40 -9.69 -11.70 -9.48
C PHE A 40 -10.24 -12.08 -8.10
N LEU A 41 -10.02 -13.31 -7.64
CA LEU A 41 -10.36 -13.72 -6.28
C LEU A 41 -9.58 -12.90 -5.24
N GLN A 42 -8.28 -12.71 -5.44
CA GLN A 42 -7.43 -11.89 -4.57
C GLN A 42 -7.92 -10.44 -4.54
N LEU A 43 -8.23 -9.85 -5.70
CA LEU A 43 -8.81 -8.51 -5.77
C LEU A 43 -10.14 -8.43 -5.03
N ALA A 44 -11.02 -9.42 -5.18
CA ALA A 44 -12.29 -9.45 -4.45
C ALA A 44 -12.08 -9.48 -2.92
N ILE A 45 -11.14 -10.30 -2.44
CA ILE A 45 -10.78 -10.38 -1.01
C ILE A 45 -10.20 -9.05 -0.53
N ILE A 46 -9.28 -8.44 -1.27
CA ILE A 46 -8.68 -7.14 -0.93
C ILE A 46 -9.76 -6.06 -0.86
N MET A 47 -10.61 -5.96 -1.88
CA MET A 47 -11.69 -4.97 -1.94
C MET A 47 -12.70 -5.15 -0.80
N LEU A 48 -13.06 -6.40 -0.48
CA LEU A 48 -13.94 -6.71 0.65
C LEU A 48 -13.31 -6.29 1.98
N ALA A 49 -12.04 -6.65 2.22
CA ALA A 49 -11.34 -6.28 3.43
C ALA A 49 -11.21 -4.76 3.57
N CYS A 50 -10.81 -4.06 2.51
CA CYS A 50 -10.77 -2.60 2.45
C CYS A 50 -12.13 -1.96 2.77
N ARG A 51 -13.22 -2.53 2.26
CA ARG A 51 -14.57 -2.02 2.52
C ARG A 51 -14.99 -2.23 3.98
N VAL A 52 -14.75 -3.41 4.54
CA VAL A 52 -15.10 -3.74 5.93
C VAL A 52 -14.29 -2.91 6.92
N VAL A 53 -12.96 -2.89 6.77
CA VAL A 53 -12.05 -2.15 7.66
C VAL A 53 -12.25 -0.65 7.52
N GLY A 54 -12.40 -0.13 6.28
CA GLY A 54 -12.70 1.28 6.03
C GLY A 54 -14.04 1.72 6.60
N TRP A 55 -15.09 0.91 6.45
CA TRP A 55 -16.39 1.21 7.06
C TRP A 55 -16.31 1.22 8.58
N PHE A 56 -15.62 0.26 9.19
CA PHE A 56 -15.42 0.21 10.63
C PHE A 56 -14.63 1.43 11.13
N GLY A 57 -13.51 1.75 10.48
CA GLY A 57 -12.68 2.91 10.81
C GLY A 57 -13.43 4.24 10.66
N SER A 58 -14.23 4.38 9.60
CA SER A 58 -15.05 5.57 9.37
C SER A 58 -16.16 5.69 10.42
N LYS A 59 -16.90 4.61 10.69
CA LYS A 59 -18.06 4.62 11.59
C LYS A 59 -17.69 4.79 13.06
N PHE A 60 -16.63 4.13 13.52
CA PHE A 60 -16.29 4.08 14.95
C PHE A 60 -15.15 5.01 15.34
N LEU A 61 -14.20 5.28 14.44
CA LEU A 61 -12.99 6.06 14.72
C LEU A 61 -12.96 7.39 13.96
N GLY A 62 -13.94 7.64 13.09
CA GLY A 62 -13.99 8.84 12.26
C GLY A 62 -12.80 8.95 11.32
N GLN A 63 -12.15 7.86 10.93
CA GLN A 63 -10.99 7.86 10.03
C GLN A 63 -11.42 7.97 8.55
N PRO A 64 -10.59 8.57 7.67
CA PRO A 64 -10.81 8.53 6.22
C PRO A 64 -10.82 7.08 5.72
N GLN A 65 -11.52 6.82 4.62
CA GLN A 65 -11.64 5.49 4.04
C GLN A 65 -10.26 4.92 3.69
N VAL A 66 -9.38 5.78 3.16
CA VAL A 66 -8.04 5.37 2.72
C VAL A 66 -7.15 4.86 3.86
N VAL A 67 -7.33 5.37 5.09
CA VAL A 67 -6.60 4.85 6.27
C VAL A 67 -7.01 3.42 6.57
N GLY A 68 -8.31 3.11 6.43
CA GLY A 68 -8.82 1.75 6.57
C GLY A 68 -8.29 0.78 5.51
N GLU A 69 -8.06 1.26 4.29
CA GLU A 69 -7.45 0.47 3.22
C GLU A 69 -5.99 0.11 3.53
N MET A 70 -5.21 1.06 4.09
CA MET A 70 -3.84 0.80 4.55
C MET A 70 -3.83 -0.26 5.67
N ILE A 71 -4.73 -0.14 6.65
CA ILE A 71 -4.87 -1.11 7.74
C ILE A 71 -5.30 -2.48 7.20
N ALA A 72 -6.22 -2.54 6.23
CA ALA A 72 -6.63 -3.79 5.60
C ALA A 72 -5.45 -4.47 4.90
N GLY A 73 -4.59 -3.71 4.22
CA GLY A 73 -3.36 -4.21 3.59
C GLY A 73 -2.39 -4.83 4.61
N VAL A 74 -2.12 -4.14 5.72
CA VAL A 74 -1.28 -4.67 6.82
C VAL A 74 -1.91 -5.93 7.44
N THR A 75 -3.24 -5.91 7.61
CA THR A 75 -4.02 -7.01 8.20
C THR A 75 -3.93 -8.26 7.32
N LEU A 76 -4.18 -8.14 6.01
CA LEU A 76 -4.11 -9.25 5.04
C LEU A 76 -2.67 -9.67 4.71
N GLY A 77 -1.70 -8.80 4.97
CA GLY A 77 -0.29 -9.03 4.68
C GLY A 77 0.38 -10.05 5.59
N PRO A 78 1.67 -10.34 5.33
CA PRO A 78 2.45 -11.25 6.15
C PRO A 78 2.68 -10.72 7.58
N SER A 79 2.56 -9.40 7.79
CA SER A 79 2.78 -8.74 9.09
C SER A 79 1.77 -9.13 10.16
N LEU A 80 0.52 -9.46 9.79
CA LEU A 80 -0.53 -9.81 10.74
C LEU A 80 -1.17 -11.15 10.40
N LEU A 81 -1.85 -11.30 9.26
CA LEU A 81 -2.43 -12.58 8.86
C LEU A 81 -1.35 -13.66 8.71
N GLY A 82 -0.21 -13.33 8.08
CA GLY A 82 0.89 -14.30 7.96
C GLY A 82 1.61 -14.62 9.27
N LEU A 83 1.51 -13.75 10.28
CA LEU A 83 2.09 -13.98 11.60
C LEU A 83 1.26 -14.99 12.41
N PHE A 84 -0.07 -14.87 12.38
CA PHE A 84 -0.97 -15.76 13.13
C PHE A 84 -1.43 -16.99 12.34
N PHE A 85 -1.61 -16.86 11.03
CA PHE A 85 -2.17 -17.89 10.14
C PHE A 85 -1.36 -17.99 8.83
N PRO A 86 -0.12 -18.48 8.87
CA PRO A 86 0.77 -18.54 7.70
C PRO A 86 0.20 -19.38 6.55
N ASP A 87 -0.46 -20.50 6.86
CA ASP A 87 -1.03 -21.39 5.83
C ASP A 87 -2.20 -20.72 5.08
N ILE A 88 -3.06 -20.00 5.80
CA ILE A 88 -4.17 -19.25 5.20
C ILE A 88 -3.63 -18.11 4.33
N GLN A 89 -2.63 -17.38 4.82
CA GLN A 89 -1.99 -16.30 4.07
C GLN A 89 -1.36 -16.84 2.77
N ALA A 90 -0.67 -17.98 2.83
CA ALA A 90 -0.04 -18.60 1.67
C ALA A 90 -1.06 -19.18 0.68
N ALA A 91 -2.21 -19.67 1.17
CA ALA A 91 -3.31 -20.14 0.32
C ALA A 91 -3.98 -19.00 -0.45
N ILE A 92 -4.22 -17.86 0.21
CA ILE A 92 -4.86 -16.68 -0.41
C ILE A 92 -3.87 -15.92 -1.30
N PHE A 93 -2.63 -15.72 -0.85
CA PHE A 93 -1.59 -14.95 -1.53
C PHE A 93 -0.32 -15.78 -1.80
N PRO A 94 -0.39 -16.79 -2.69
CA PRO A 94 0.77 -17.59 -3.07
C PRO A 94 1.86 -16.74 -3.71
N LYS A 95 3.13 -17.16 -3.53
CA LYS A 95 4.32 -16.40 -3.97
C LYS A 95 4.31 -16.08 -5.46
N GLU A 96 3.80 -16.97 -6.29
CA GLU A 96 3.74 -16.79 -7.75
C GLU A 96 2.83 -15.64 -8.18
N MET A 97 1.78 -15.36 -7.41
CA MET A 97 0.84 -14.28 -7.68
C MET A 97 1.37 -12.91 -7.26
N LYS A 98 2.40 -12.84 -6.40
CA LYS A 98 2.90 -11.57 -5.86
C LYS A 98 3.36 -10.61 -6.96
N ASN A 99 4.06 -11.13 -7.98
CA ASN A 99 4.53 -10.31 -9.09
C ASN A 99 3.36 -9.80 -9.95
N VAL A 100 2.36 -10.65 -10.22
CA VAL A 100 1.16 -10.27 -10.98
C VAL A 100 0.38 -9.18 -10.24
N LEU A 101 0.15 -9.38 -8.94
CA LEU A 101 -0.53 -8.41 -8.10
C LEU A 101 0.26 -7.10 -7.98
N TYR A 102 1.59 -7.18 -7.88
CA TYR A 102 2.47 -6.00 -7.85
C TYR A 102 2.39 -5.20 -9.14
N THR A 103 2.47 -5.85 -10.31
CA THR A 103 2.34 -5.16 -11.60
C THR A 103 0.95 -4.53 -11.76
N GLY A 104 -0.11 -5.25 -11.39
CA GLY A 104 -1.47 -4.70 -11.40
C GLY A 104 -1.62 -3.51 -10.44
N ALA A 105 -1.04 -3.59 -9.25
CA ALA A 105 -1.04 -2.50 -8.28
C ALA A 105 -0.26 -1.28 -8.78
N GLN A 106 0.89 -1.47 -9.43
CA GLN A 106 1.67 -0.37 -10.02
C GLN A 106 0.90 0.35 -11.12
N LEU A 107 0.18 -0.40 -11.98
CA LEU A 107 -0.72 0.20 -12.96
C LEU A 107 -1.86 0.98 -12.28
N GLY A 108 -2.48 0.40 -11.25
CA GLY A 108 -3.55 1.06 -10.49
C GLY A 108 -3.08 2.34 -9.81
N VAL A 109 -1.91 2.32 -9.17
CA VAL A 109 -1.28 3.50 -8.57
C VAL A 109 -0.98 4.53 -9.65
N GLY A 110 -0.34 4.16 -10.77
CA GLY A 110 -0.05 5.09 -11.86
C GLY A 110 -1.30 5.77 -12.42
N LEU A 111 -2.37 5.01 -12.67
CA LEU A 111 -3.66 5.55 -13.10
C LEU A 111 -4.28 6.48 -12.04
N TYR A 112 -4.14 6.12 -10.76
CA TYR A 112 -4.61 6.94 -9.66
C TYR A 112 -3.81 8.26 -9.55
N MET A 113 -2.49 8.23 -9.68
CA MET A 113 -1.63 9.43 -9.71
C MET A 113 -2.06 10.36 -10.84
N PHE A 114 -2.28 9.79 -12.02
CA PHE A 114 -2.70 10.52 -13.19
C PHE A 114 -4.03 11.23 -12.94
N LEU A 115 -5.02 10.51 -12.39
CA LEU A 115 -6.32 11.08 -12.05
C LEU A 115 -6.19 12.21 -11.01
N VAL A 116 -5.43 11.99 -9.93
CA VAL A 116 -5.15 13.04 -8.94
C VAL A 116 -4.55 14.26 -9.64
N GLY A 117 -3.54 14.08 -10.48
CA GLY A 117 -2.91 15.14 -11.28
C GLY A 117 -3.91 15.93 -12.13
N THR A 118 -4.86 15.27 -12.79
CA THR A 118 -5.90 15.96 -13.59
C THR A 118 -6.88 16.78 -12.75
N THR A 119 -7.06 16.45 -11.48
CA THR A 119 -7.97 17.18 -10.56
C THR A 119 -7.30 18.37 -9.85
N LEU A 120 -5.98 18.54 -9.99
CA LEU A 120 -5.25 19.61 -9.32
C LEU A 120 -5.49 20.97 -9.97
N GLN A 121 -5.95 21.92 -9.16
CA GLN A 121 -6.09 23.31 -9.54
C GLN A 121 -4.81 24.09 -9.17
N LEU A 122 -3.91 24.22 -10.15
CA LEU A 122 -2.62 24.90 -9.97
C LEU A 122 -2.75 26.42 -9.71
N ASP A 123 -3.90 27.01 -10.02
CA ASP A 123 -4.11 28.46 -9.91
C ASP A 123 -4.02 28.96 -8.46
N HIS A 124 -4.36 28.13 -7.48
CA HIS A 124 -4.26 28.47 -6.05
C HIS A 124 -2.83 28.33 -5.49
N PHE A 125 -1.92 27.62 -6.18
CA PHE A 125 -0.58 27.29 -5.66
C PHE A 125 0.32 28.52 -5.51
N LYS A 126 0.21 29.49 -6.43
CA LYS A 126 1.10 30.67 -6.46
C LYS A 126 0.98 31.53 -5.21
N THR A 127 -0.21 31.60 -4.62
CA THR A 127 -0.47 32.43 -3.43
C THR A 127 0.15 31.89 -2.15
N LYS A 128 0.45 30.58 -2.09
CA LYS A 128 1.02 29.89 -0.91
C LYS A 128 2.40 29.27 -1.15
N ALA A 129 2.98 29.46 -2.33
CA ALA A 129 4.25 28.85 -2.72
C ALA A 129 5.40 29.08 -1.72
N ARG A 130 5.58 30.29 -1.18
CA ARG A 130 6.66 30.56 -0.20
C ARG A 130 6.49 29.75 1.09
N SER A 131 5.28 29.69 1.63
CA SER A 131 4.98 28.90 2.82
C SER A 131 5.11 27.41 2.52
N ALA A 132 4.66 26.97 1.35
CA ALA A 132 4.78 25.57 0.93
C ALA A 132 6.23 25.12 0.81
N ILE A 133 7.12 25.93 0.20
CA ILE A 133 8.55 25.63 0.11
C ILE A 133 9.18 25.52 1.51
N SER A 134 8.81 26.41 2.43
CA SER A 134 9.32 26.32 3.81
C SER A 134 8.85 25.07 4.53
N VAL A 135 7.60 24.64 4.31
CA VAL A 135 7.04 23.42 4.89
C VAL A 135 7.70 22.18 4.29
N SER A 136 7.86 22.14 2.96
CA SER A 136 8.57 21.09 2.21
C SER A 136 10.03 20.96 2.67
N ALA A 137 10.77 22.06 2.74
CA ALA A 137 12.15 22.06 3.22
C ALA A 137 12.26 21.54 4.66
N ALA A 138 11.33 21.93 5.55
CA ALA A 138 11.27 21.38 6.90
C ALA A 138 10.93 19.88 6.89
N GLY A 139 10.01 19.45 6.03
CA GLY A 139 9.61 18.06 5.80
C GLY A 139 10.75 17.16 5.32
N ILE A 140 11.78 17.73 4.69
CA ILE A 140 12.99 17.00 4.27
C ILE A 140 14.10 17.12 5.33
N LEU A 141 14.44 18.34 5.73
CA LEU A 141 15.59 18.59 6.62
C LEU A 141 15.41 17.95 8.00
N VAL A 142 14.19 17.98 8.55
CA VAL A 142 13.93 17.43 9.90
C VAL A 142 14.06 15.91 9.92
N PRO A 143 13.44 15.12 9.03
CA PRO A 143 13.68 13.68 8.94
C PRO A 143 15.15 13.29 8.72
N PHE A 144 15.87 14.02 7.87
CA PHE A 144 17.30 13.76 7.64
C PHE A 144 18.13 14.04 8.90
N PHE A 145 17.82 15.12 9.63
CA PHE A 145 18.46 15.41 10.90
C PHE A 145 18.18 14.32 11.94
N ILE A 146 16.91 13.88 12.06
CA ILE A 146 16.54 12.78 12.95
C ILE A 146 17.28 11.50 12.55
N ALA A 147 17.31 11.15 11.26
CA ALA A 147 18.03 9.99 10.74
C ALA A 147 19.52 10.06 11.07
N PHE A 148 20.16 11.22 10.95
CA PHE A 148 21.56 11.43 11.31
C PHE A 148 21.83 11.16 12.80
N LEU A 149 20.90 11.55 13.68
CA LEU A 149 21.03 11.31 15.12
C LEU A 149 20.82 9.84 15.50
N ILE A 150 19.87 9.14 14.88
CA ILE A 150 19.49 7.77 15.28
C ILE A 150 20.25 6.67 14.53
N ALA A 151 20.66 6.90 13.28
CA ALA A 151 21.31 5.89 12.45
C ALA A 151 22.58 5.28 13.09
N PRO A 152 23.45 6.04 13.78
CA PRO A 152 24.62 5.46 14.46
C PRO A 152 24.24 4.41 15.50
N TYR A 153 23.11 4.58 16.20
CA TYR A 153 22.62 3.60 17.16
C TYR A 153 21.98 2.40 16.45
N LEU A 154 21.12 2.67 15.46
CA LEU A 154 20.37 1.63 14.75
C LEU A 154 21.26 0.70 13.92
N VAL A 155 22.39 1.18 13.38
CA VAL A 155 23.36 0.35 12.62
C VAL A 155 23.99 -0.76 13.49
N ASN A 156 24.07 -0.55 14.81
CA ASN A 156 24.59 -1.56 15.73
C ASN A 156 23.56 -2.65 16.09
N ILE A 157 22.29 -2.48 15.71
CA ILE A 157 21.24 -3.46 16.02
C ILE A 157 21.30 -4.59 14.97
N PRO A 158 21.52 -5.85 15.40
CA PRO A 158 21.63 -6.97 14.49
C PRO A 158 20.31 -7.18 13.73
N GLY A 159 20.40 -7.35 12.41
CA GLY A 159 19.25 -7.64 11.54
C GLY A 159 18.49 -6.42 11.02
N LEU A 160 18.82 -5.20 11.45
CA LEU A 160 18.12 -3.99 11.00
C LEU A 160 18.69 -3.41 9.69
N PHE A 161 20.01 -3.55 9.49
CA PHE A 161 20.71 -3.14 8.28
C PHE A 161 21.54 -4.28 7.69
N ALA A 162 21.85 -4.15 6.39
CA ALA A 162 22.76 -5.07 5.71
C ALA A 162 24.17 -5.04 6.32
N LEU A 163 24.82 -6.20 6.36
CA LEU A 163 26.18 -6.34 6.87
C LEU A 163 27.15 -5.44 6.08
N GLY A 164 27.92 -4.63 6.80
CA GLY A 164 28.92 -3.73 6.20
C GLY A 164 28.37 -2.45 5.58
N ILE A 165 27.11 -2.07 5.86
CA ILE A 165 26.60 -0.76 5.44
C ILE A 165 27.41 0.37 6.09
N SER A 166 27.76 1.40 5.30
CA SER A 166 28.37 2.60 5.86
C SER A 166 27.33 3.40 6.65
N GLN A 167 27.74 4.08 7.72
CA GLN A 167 26.83 4.97 8.46
C GLN A 167 26.22 6.04 7.55
N ALA A 168 26.99 6.58 6.60
CA ALA A 168 26.48 7.56 5.65
C ALA A 168 25.32 6.99 4.81
N ASN A 169 25.47 5.77 4.27
CA ASN A 169 24.42 5.13 3.47
C ASN A 169 23.20 4.80 4.33
N ALA A 170 23.40 4.32 5.56
CA ALA A 170 22.30 4.04 6.49
C ALA A 170 21.51 5.33 6.85
N THR A 171 22.21 6.41 7.15
CA THR A 171 21.61 7.72 7.43
C THR A 171 20.86 8.28 6.23
N LEU A 172 21.46 8.26 5.04
CA LEU A 172 20.82 8.77 3.82
C LEU A 172 19.59 7.95 3.45
N PHE A 173 19.69 6.61 3.53
CA PHE A 173 18.57 5.72 3.26
C PHE A 173 17.43 5.94 4.25
N MET A 174 17.72 5.97 5.56
CA MET A 174 16.73 6.20 6.60
C MET A 174 16.08 7.58 6.46
N GLY A 175 16.90 8.63 6.23
CA GLY A 175 16.43 9.99 6.00
C GLY A 175 15.47 10.06 4.82
N ALA A 176 15.85 9.44 3.69
CA ALA A 176 15.00 9.35 2.52
C ALA A 176 13.69 8.59 2.81
N CYS A 177 13.75 7.44 3.50
CA CYS A 177 12.55 6.67 3.84
C CYS A 177 11.56 7.41 4.73
N ILE A 178 12.03 8.24 5.66
CA ILE A 178 11.17 9.02 6.57
C ILE A 178 10.66 10.30 5.89
N ALA A 179 11.50 10.94 5.06
CA ALA A 179 11.14 12.18 4.35
C ALA A 179 10.18 11.95 3.17
N LEU A 180 10.17 10.76 2.57
CA LEU A 180 9.37 10.46 1.38
C LEU A 180 7.88 10.58 1.71
N THR A 181 7.20 11.50 1.02
CA THR A 181 5.77 11.72 1.19
C THR A 181 4.98 10.98 0.10
N ALA A 182 3.71 10.69 0.38
CA ALA A 182 2.79 10.18 -0.62
C ALA A 182 1.73 11.26 -0.91
N PHE A 183 2.05 12.18 -1.82
CA PHE A 183 1.12 13.19 -2.32
C PHE A 183 -0.30 12.69 -2.66
N PRO A 184 -0.49 11.54 -3.31
CA PRO A 184 -1.82 11.11 -3.76
C PRO A 184 -2.71 10.70 -2.61
N MET A 185 -2.09 10.08 -1.60
CA MET A 185 -2.72 9.74 -0.35
C MET A 185 -3.16 11.00 0.39
N LEU A 186 -2.28 12.00 0.46
CA LEU A 186 -2.59 13.32 1.03
C LEU A 186 -3.78 13.96 0.29
N ALA A 187 -3.75 14.00 -1.05
CA ALA A 187 -4.82 14.52 -1.89
C ALA A 187 -6.16 13.83 -1.62
N ARG A 188 -6.14 12.50 -1.48
CA ARG A 188 -7.32 11.72 -1.12
C ARG A 188 -7.87 12.12 0.24
N ILE A 189 -7.02 12.22 1.25
CA ILE A 189 -7.43 12.56 2.62
C ILE A 189 -8.03 13.97 2.64
N ILE A 190 -7.38 14.94 1.99
CA ILE A 190 -7.88 16.31 1.89
C ILE A 190 -9.26 16.35 1.22
N ASN A 191 -9.47 15.56 0.16
CA ASN A 191 -10.77 15.50 -0.53
C ASN A 191 -11.84 14.77 0.31
N GLU A 192 -11.54 13.60 0.87
CA GLU A 192 -12.46 12.82 1.72
C GLU A 192 -12.89 13.59 2.99
N ARG A 193 -12.03 14.48 3.49
CA ARG A 193 -12.30 15.33 4.64
C ARG A 193 -12.94 16.68 4.29
N GLY A 194 -13.15 16.99 3.01
CA GLY A 194 -13.70 18.27 2.58
C GLY A 194 -12.76 19.47 2.82
N LEU A 195 -11.45 19.23 2.91
CA LEU A 195 -10.44 20.25 3.18
C LEU A 195 -9.88 20.91 1.91
N ALA A 196 -10.25 20.43 0.71
CA ALA A 196 -9.65 20.84 -0.57
C ALA A 196 -9.67 22.36 -0.82
N ASN A 197 -10.74 23.05 -0.39
CA ASN A 197 -10.91 24.49 -0.58
C ASN A 197 -10.47 25.33 0.64
N THR A 198 -9.83 24.71 1.63
CA THR A 198 -9.34 25.40 2.82
C THR A 198 -7.90 25.88 2.63
N SER A 199 -7.51 26.93 3.36
CA SER A 199 -6.12 27.43 3.33
C SER A 199 -5.10 26.35 3.74
N LEU A 200 -5.47 25.50 4.70
CA LEU A 200 -4.66 24.36 5.13
C LEU A 200 -4.53 23.32 4.02
N GLY A 201 -5.65 22.94 3.38
CA GLY A 201 -5.65 21.98 2.27
C GLY A 201 -4.81 22.47 1.09
N THR A 202 -4.98 23.73 0.66
CA THR A 202 -4.15 24.31 -0.41
C THR A 202 -2.67 24.30 -0.03
N LEU A 203 -2.31 24.72 1.18
CA LEU A 203 -0.91 24.74 1.64
C LEU A 203 -0.31 23.33 1.67
N SER A 204 -1.02 22.35 2.22
CA SER A 204 -0.56 20.96 2.30
C SER A 204 -0.39 20.33 0.92
N LEU A 205 -1.35 20.52 0.01
CA LEU A 205 -1.23 20.01 -1.37
C LEU A 205 -0.10 20.69 -2.13
N THR A 206 0.09 22.00 -1.93
CA THR A 206 1.19 22.74 -2.56
C THR A 206 2.55 22.24 -2.05
N ALA A 207 2.69 22.04 -0.74
CA ALA A 207 3.92 21.51 -0.14
C ALA A 207 4.22 20.09 -0.62
N GLY A 208 3.24 19.18 -0.57
CA GLY A 208 3.42 17.79 -1.02
C GLY A 208 3.73 17.68 -2.52
N ALA A 209 3.20 18.59 -3.35
CA ALA A 209 3.57 18.63 -4.77
C ALA A 209 5.01 19.11 -4.99
N PHE A 210 5.57 19.95 -4.12
CA PHE A 210 6.99 20.29 -4.15
C PHE A 210 7.87 19.14 -3.64
N ASP A 211 7.39 18.35 -2.68
CA ASP A 211 8.11 17.19 -2.15
C ASP A 211 8.19 16.04 -3.17
N ASP A 212 7.15 15.85 -3.99
CA ASP A 212 7.07 14.79 -5.01
C ASP A 212 7.68 15.17 -6.38
N ALA A 213 8.09 16.43 -6.59
CA ALA A 213 8.65 16.96 -7.85
C ALA A 213 10.18 16.83 -7.94
#